data_AF-A0A1G3CDQ5-F1
#
_entry.id   AF-A0A1G3CDQ5-F1
#
_cell.length_a   1.000
_cell.length_b   1.000
_cell.length_c   1.000
_cell.angle_alpha   90.00
_cell.angle_beta   90.00
_cell.angle_gamma   90.00
#
_symmetry.space_group_name_H-M   'P 1'
#
loop_
_entity.id
_entity.type
_entity.pdbx_description
1 polymer ?
#
loop_
_entity_poly.entity_id
_entity_poly.type
_entity_poly.pdbx_seq_one_letter_code
_entity_poly.pdbx_strand_id
1 'polypeptide(L)'
;MLKTASPDEIVELVLCANIIPPERKKFLEAVGIECKELGLNFINRLAEKYNYDLRDSSKKEKLDIKSIIPSSDNIWIFQANPTRYDILNALADDKICSEIHWLVNQHKKDILKGHIGIIWLSGRESGIYAVTEIMTDPQIMAEPESEKKYWTDPSDKADDKLRVKMRIVRNLIGNPIIKESIRHTNGLGNLSILRCSQGTNFSVTQDEWNVIKTMIKDGG
;
A
#
# COMPACT_ATOMS: atom_id res chain seq x y z
N MET A 1 14.37 -36.42 -1.26
CA MET A 1 14.22 -35.26 -0.34
C MET A 1 15.58 -34.95 0.26
N LEU A 2 15.92 -33.68 0.53
CA LEU A 2 17.26 -33.26 0.99
C LEU A 2 17.76 -34.04 2.22
N LYS A 3 16.87 -34.32 3.18
CA LYS A 3 17.18 -35.11 4.38
C LYS A 3 17.44 -36.61 4.12
N THR A 4 17.02 -37.12 2.96
CA THR A 4 17.31 -38.48 2.50
C THR A 4 18.69 -38.59 1.86
N ALA A 5 19.23 -37.47 1.36
CA ALA A 5 20.53 -37.42 0.71
C ALA A 5 21.67 -37.08 1.72
N SER A 6 21.38 -36.25 2.73
CA SER A 6 22.31 -35.88 3.80
C SER A 6 21.63 -36.00 5.17
N PRO A 7 21.71 -37.16 5.86
CA PRO A 7 20.99 -37.40 7.12
C PRO A 7 21.53 -36.61 8.32
N ASP A 8 22.83 -36.31 8.31
CA ASP A 8 23.55 -35.71 9.44
C ASP A 8 23.69 -34.17 9.32
N GLU A 9 23.25 -33.58 8.21
CA GLU A 9 23.25 -32.12 8.03
C GLU A 9 21.99 -31.48 8.63
N ILE A 10 22.19 -30.43 9.42
CA ILE A 10 21.11 -29.55 9.85
C ILE A 10 20.75 -28.67 8.65
N VAL A 11 19.64 -29.00 7.99
CA VAL A 11 19.10 -28.21 6.88
C VAL A 11 18.13 -27.16 7.46
N GLU A 12 18.58 -25.91 7.54
CA GLU A 12 17.71 -24.77 7.86
C GLU A 12 16.96 -24.33 6.60
N LEU A 13 15.64 -24.53 6.60
CA LEU A 13 14.77 -24.07 5.52
C LEU A 13 14.35 -22.62 5.80
N VAL A 14 14.93 -21.67 5.08
CA VAL A 14 14.53 -20.27 5.15
C VAL A 14 13.47 -19.99 4.08
N LEU A 15 12.24 -19.72 4.52
CA LEU A 15 11.14 -19.36 3.63
C LEU A 15 11.00 -17.84 3.60
N CYS A 16 11.48 -17.22 2.53
CA CYS A 16 11.36 -15.78 2.33
C CYS A 16 10.03 -15.46 1.64
N ALA A 17 9.20 -14.65 2.29
CA ALA A 17 7.98 -14.10 1.71
C ALA A 17 7.99 -12.58 1.90
N ASN A 18 7.49 -11.84 0.91
CA ASN A 18 7.48 -10.38 0.93
C ASN A 18 6.64 -9.84 2.11
N ILE A 19 5.50 -10.48 2.41
CA ILE A 19 4.66 -10.23 3.57
C ILE A 19 4.10 -11.58 4.04
N ILE A 20 4.18 -11.85 5.35
CA ILE A 20 3.54 -13.01 5.98
C ILE A 20 2.34 -12.50 6.78
N PRO A 21 1.09 -12.81 6.38
CA PRO A 21 -0.09 -12.40 7.13
C PRO A 21 -0.01 -12.86 8.60
N PRO A 22 -0.49 -12.08 9.59
CA PRO A 22 -0.36 -12.39 11.00
C PRO A 22 -0.92 -13.78 11.39
N GLU A 23 -2.02 -14.19 10.76
CA GLU A 23 -2.64 -15.51 10.96
C GLU A 23 -1.74 -16.65 10.48
N ARG A 24 -1.04 -16.42 9.35
CA ARG A 24 -0.11 -17.37 8.77
C ARG A 24 1.20 -17.42 9.55
N LYS A 25 1.66 -16.29 10.07
CA LYS A 25 2.80 -16.20 11.00
C LYS A 25 2.54 -17.02 12.27
N LYS A 26 1.38 -16.82 12.90
CA LYS A 26 0.96 -17.62 14.08
C LYS A 26 0.90 -19.11 13.79
N PHE A 27 0.36 -19.50 12.63
CA PHE A 27 0.32 -20.90 12.21
C PHE A 27 1.73 -21.48 12.03
N LEU A 28 2.62 -20.76 11.34
CA LEU A 28 4.00 -21.17 11.10
C LEU A 28 4.78 -21.31 12.41
N GLU A 29 4.66 -20.36 13.32
CA GLU A 29 5.28 -20.41 14.65
C GLU A 29 4.73 -21.59 15.48
N ALA A 30 3.43 -21.88 15.38
CA ALA A 30 2.82 -23.01 16.08
C ALA A 30 3.33 -24.38 15.60
N VAL A 31 3.75 -24.49 14.33
CA VAL A 31 4.39 -25.71 13.79
C VAL A 31 5.92 -25.69 13.92
N GLY A 32 6.46 -24.74 14.68
CA GLY A 32 7.89 -24.65 15.00
C GLY A 32 8.75 -23.93 13.96
N ILE A 33 8.14 -23.17 13.05
CA ILE A 33 8.85 -22.37 12.04
C ILE A 33 9.01 -20.95 12.56
N GLU A 34 10.25 -20.56 12.86
CA GLU A 34 10.59 -19.21 13.31
C GLU A 34 10.43 -18.20 12.15
N CYS A 35 9.61 -17.16 12.36
CA CYS A 35 9.37 -16.11 11.37
C CYS A 35 10.18 -14.85 11.69
N LYS A 36 11.27 -14.60 10.95
CA LYS A 36 12.09 -13.38 11.10
C LYS A 36 11.75 -12.36 10.03
N GLU A 37 11.45 -11.13 10.46
CA GLU A 37 11.31 -9.99 9.56
C GLU A 37 12.69 -9.37 9.32
N LEU A 38 13.09 -9.32 8.05
CA LEU A 38 14.35 -8.73 7.62
C LEU A 38 14.06 -7.44 6.87
N GLY A 39 14.58 -6.32 7.37
CA GLY A 39 14.47 -5.05 6.65
C GLY A 39 15.30 -5.05 5.37
N LEU A 40 14.81 -4.39 4.31
CA LEU A 40 15.50 -4.25 3.02
C LEU A 40 16.92 -3.69 3.16
N ASN A 41 17.13 -2.73 4.06
CA ASN A 41 18.47 -2.18 4.34
C ASN A 41 19.46 -3.20 4.93
N PHE A 42 18.97 -4.20 5.66
CA PHE A 42 19.82 -5.29 6.14
C PHE A 42 20.15 -6.25 5.00
N ILE A 43 19.15 -6.60 4.18
CA ILE A 43 19.31 -7.49 3.02
C ILE A 43 20.29 -6.90 2.01
N ASN A 44 20.14 -5.63 1.65
CA ASN A 44 21.03 -4.95 0.70
C ASN A 44 22.47 -4.89 1.20
N ARG A 45 22.69 -4.52 2.47
CA ARG A 45 24.03 -4.55 3.08
C ARG A 45 24.63 -5.95 3.10
N LEU A 46 23.81 -6.98 3.33
CA LEU A 46 24.26 -8.37 3.31
C LEU A 46 24.66 -8.80 1.88
N ALA A 47 23.85 -8.42 0.90
CA ALA A 47 24.09 -8.70 -0.51
C ALA A 47 25.40 -8.03 -0.99
N GLU A 48 25.61 -6.76 -0.65
CA GLU A 48 26.86 -6.04 -0.92
C GLU A 48 28.06 -6.70 -0.22
N LYS A 49 27.92 -7.00 1.08
CA LYS A 49 29.01 -7.58 1.90
C LYS A 49 29.49 -8.93 1.37
N TYR A 50 28.60 -9.76 0.86
CA TYR A 50 28.91 -11.11 0.37
C TYR A 50 28.87 -11.23 -1.16
N ASN A 51 28.76 -10.10 -1.86
CA ASN A 51 28.71 -10.03 -3.33
C ASN A 51 27.63 -10.93 -3.94
N TYR A 52 26.45 -11.00 -3.29
CA TYR A 52 25.28 -11.68 -3.83
C TYR A 52 24.54 -10.77 -4.80
N ASP A 53 24.22 -11.32 -5.97
CA ASP A 53 23.36 -10.71 -6.97
C ASP A 53 21.93 -11.20 -6.77
N LEU A 54 21.00 -10.30 -6.43
CA LEU A 54 19.60 -10.62 -6.16
C LEU A 54 18.86 -10.85 -7.50
N ARG A 55 18.87 -12.09 -7.98
CA ARG A 55 18.37 -12.48 -9.33
C ARG A 55 16.85 -12.51 -9.50
N ASP A 56 16.08 -12.21 -8.46
CA ASP A 56 14.62 -12.13 -8.53
C ASP A 56 14.11 -10.68 -8.53
N SER A 57 14.96 -9.72 -8.89
CA SER A 57 14.47 -8.67 -9.77
C SER A 57 14.23 -9.31 -11.13
N SER A 58 13.13 -10.06 -11.27
CA SER A 58 12.46 -10.06 -12.57
C SER A 58 12.49 -8.61 -13.02
N LYS A 59 13.02 -8.40 -14.23
CA LYS A 59 12.98 -7.13 -14.92
C LYS A 59 11.51 -6.68 -14.95
N LYS A 60 10.99 -6.08 -13.88
CA LYS A 60 10.23 -4.86 -14.03
C LYS A 60 11.21 -4.02 -14.79
N GLU A 61 10.96 -3.91 -16.09
CA GLU A 61 11.57 -2.90 -16.92
C GLU A 61 11.86 -1.71 -16.02
N LYS A 62 13.07 -1.16 -16.12
CA LYS A 62 13.18 0.28 -15.95
C LYS A 62 12.22 0.88 -16.99
N LEU A 63 10.93 0.87 -16.68
CA LEU A 63 10.02 1.88 -17.10
C LEU A 63 10.61 3.10 -16.42
N ASP A 64 11.47 3.76 -17.18
CA ASP A 64 11.71 5.19 -17.18
C ASP A 64 10.36 5.91 -17.41
N ILE A 65 9.31 5.56 -16.63
CA ILE A 65 8.28 6.49 -16.26
C ILE A 65 8.97 7.35 -15.22
N LYS A 66 9.68 8.38 -15.70
CA LYS A 66 9.62 9.68 -15.03
C LYS A 66 8.21 9.81 -14.50
N SER A 67 8.13 9.75 -13.19
CA SER A 67 6.96 9.85 -12.34
C SER A 67 6.07 11.01 -12.75
N ILE A 68 5.20 10.81 -13.72
CA ILE A 68 4.07 11.71 -13.91
C ILE A 68 3.04 11.24 -12.90
N ILE A 69 3.31 11.56 -11.63
CA ILE A 69 2.20 11.84 -10.75
C ILE A 69 1.38 12.92 -11.48
N PRO A 70 0.08 12.72 -11.69
CA PRO A 70 -0.75 13.68 -12.42
C PRO A 70 -0.49 15.11 -11.93
N SER A 71 -0.41 16.06 -12.86
CA SER A 71 -0.38 17.48 -12.52
C SER A 71 -1.80 17.93 -12.24
N SER A 72 -2.27 17.67 -11.03
CA SER A 72 -3.54 18.18 -10.52
C SER A 72 -3.30 18.96 -9.25
N ASP A 73 -4.01 20.08 -9.10
CA ASP A 73 -3.98 20.89 -7.88
C ASP A 73 -5.01 20.41 -6.84
N ASN A 74 -5.84 19.42 -7.21
CA ASN A 74 -6.81 18.81 -6.33
C ASN A 74 -6.34 17.42 -5.89
N ILE A 75 -6.04 17.30 -4.60
CA ILE A 75 -5.49 16.10 -4.00
C ILE A 75 -6.38 15.65 -2.85
N TRP A 76 -6.66 14.35 -2.82
CA TRP A 76 -7.57 13.74 -1.87
C TRP A 76 -6.93 12.53 -1.20
N ILE A 77 -6.99 12.48 0.12
CA ILE A 77 -6.67 11.28 0.90
C ILE A 77 -7.93 10.44 1.06
N PHE A 78 -7.80 9.15 0.76
CA PHE A 78 -8.78 8.11 0.93
C PHE A 78 -8.33 7.20 2.08
N GLN A 79 -9.04 7.27 3.21
CA GLN A 79 -8.71 6.48 4.39
C GLN A 79 -9.22 5.04 4.24
N ALA A 80 -8.31 4.08 4.44
CA ALA A 80 -8.57 2.65 4.52
C ALA A 80 -8.53 2.21 5.98
N ASN A 81 -9.57 1.51 6.42
CA ASN A 81 -9.57 0.88 7.74
C ASN A 81 -9.17 -0.60 7.61
N PRO A 82 -8.00 -1.04 8.11
CA PRO A 82 -7.55 -2.42 7.99
C PRO A 82 -8.46 -3.43 8.68
N THR A 83 -9.30 -3.01 9.63
CA THR A 83 -10.26 -3.93 10.27
C THR A 83 -11.45 -4.26 9.37
N ARG A 84 -11.70 -3.47 8.32
CA ARG A 84 -12.83 -3.64 7.39
C ARG A 84 -12.39 -4.06 6.00
N TYR A 85 -11.26 -3.53 5.53
CA TYR A 85 -10.73 -3.79 4.19
C TYR A 85 -9.23 -4.03 4.27
N ASP A 86 -8.81 -5.20 3.81
CA ASP A 86 -7.40 -5.62 3.77
C ASP A 86 -6.67 -4.95 2.59
N ILE A 87 -6.41 -3.65 2.75
CA ILE A 87 -5.80 -2.82 1.72
C ILE A 87 -4.36 -3.24 1.41
N LEU A 88 -3.64 -3.83 2.37
CA LEU A 88 -2.26 -4.27 2.16
C LEU A 88 -2.21 -5.43 1.18
N ASN A 89 -3.05 -6.44 1.36
CA ASN A 89 -3.12 -7.54 0.41
C ASN A 89 -3.81 -7.14 -0.91
N ALA A 90 -4.74 -6.17 -0.88
CA ALA A 90 -5.34 -5.63 -2.11
C ALA A 90 -4.29 -4.93 -2.99
N LEU A 91 -3.47 -4.06 -2.41
CA LEU A 91 -2.41 -3.35 -3.12
C LEU A 91 -1.25 -4.30 -3.55
N ALA A 92 -1.09 -5.46 -2.91
CA ALA A 92 -0.09 -6.47 -3.26
C ALA A 92 -0.58 -7.46 -4.33
N ASP A 93 -1.86 -7.45 -4.69
CA ASP A 93 -2.42 -8.35 -5.70
C ASP A 93 -2.17 -7.81 -7.11
N ASP A 94 -1.49 -8.61 -7.93
CA ASP A 94 -1.21 -8.29 -9.33
C ASP A 94 -2.48 -8.00 -10.15
N LYS A 95 -3.63 -8.56 -9.76
CA LYS A 95 -4.93 -8.29 -10.43
C LYS A 95 -5.51 -6.90 -10.11
N ILE A 96 -5.11 -6.30 -8.99
CA ILE A 96 -5.56 -4.96 -8.54
C ILE A 96 -4.46 -3.92 -8.74
N CYS A 97 -3.19 -4.33 -8.84
CA CYS A 97 -2.02 -3.45 -8.84
C CYS A 97 -2.08 -2.28 -9.85
N SER A 98 -2.92 -2.36 -10.89
CA SER A 98 -3.17 -1.26 -11.82
C SER A 98 -4.35 -0.35 -11.43
N GLU A 99 -5.45 -0.90 -10.90
CA GLU A 99 -6.72 -0.19 -10.73
C GLU A 99 -7.47 -0.68 -9.48
N ILE A 100 -8.07 0.26 -8.75
CA ILE A 100 -8.85 -0.01 -7.54
C ILE A 100 -10.06 0.91 -7.47
N HIS A 101 -11.15 0.44 -6.88
CA HIS A 101 -12.36 1.23 -6.70
C HIS A 101 -12.48 1.69 -5.25
N TRP A 102 -12.85 2.95 -5.06
CA TRP A 102 -12.96 3.53 -3.72
C TRP A 102 -14.31 4.17 -3.47
N LEU A 103 -14.85 3.95 -2.27
CA LEU A 103 -16.10 4.55 -1.82
C LEU A 103 -15.96 6.07 -1.63
N VAL A 104 -16.92 6.81 -2.15
CA VAL A 104 -17.03 8.25 -1.94
C VAL A 104 -18.23 8.55 -1.05
N ASN A 105 -17.98 8.55 0.26
CA ASN A 105 -19.04 8.80 1.25
C ASN A 105 -19.20 10.30 1.52
N GLN A 106 -18.14 11.08 1.32
CA GLN A 106 -18.08 12.52 1.56
C GLN A 106 -17.48 13.21 0.33
N HIS A 107 -17.64 14.55 0.22
CA HIS A 107 -17.06 15.33 -0.89
C HIS A 107 -17.47 14.86 -2.29
N LYS A 108 -18.67 14.29 -2.42
CA LYS A 108 -19.20 13.68 -3.66
C LYS A 108 -19.24 14.62 -4.86
N LYS A 109 -19.33 15.93 -4.62
CA LYS A 109 -19.36 16.97 -5.66
C LYS A 109 -17.99 17.58 -5.93
N ASP A 110 -17.03 17.37 -5.03
CA ASP A 110 -15.71 18.00 -5.06
C ASP A 110 -14.63 17.03 -5.59
N ILE A 111 -14.82 15.73 -5.37
CA ILE A 111 -13.96 14.68 -5.93
C ILE A 111 -14.39 14.46 -7.38
N LEU A 112 -13.46 14.65 -8.31
CA LEU A 112 -13.70 14.55 -9.74
C LEU A 112 -12.58 13.76 -10.43
N LYS A 113 -12.87 13.31 -11.65
CA LYS A 113 -11.88 12.72 -12.55
C LYS A 113 -10.69 13.66 -12.75
N GLY A 114 -9.49 13.10 -12.81
CA GLY A 114 -8.23 13.81 -12.99
C GLY A 114 -7.62 14.36 -11.71
N HIS A 115 -8.30 14.22 -10.56
CA HIS A 115 -7.71 14.51 -9.25
C HIS A 115 -6.70 13.43 -8.84
N ILE A 116 -5.81 13.79 -7.91
CA ILE A 116 -4.87 12.84 -7.30
C ILE A 116 -5.52 12.21 -6.08
N GLY A 117 -5.44 10.89 -5.98
CA GLY A 117 -5.79 10.14 -4.78
C GLY A 117 -4.56 9.70 -4.01
N ILE A 118 -4.66 9.69 -2.68
CA ILE A 118 -3.66 9.14 -1.76
C ILE A 118 -4.35 8.09 -0.91
N ILE A 119 -3.88 6.85 -0.94
CA ILE A 119 -4.42 5.80 -0.08
C ILE A 119 -3.70 5.85 1.26
N TRP A 120 -4.47 6.12 2.30
CA TRP A 120 -3.99 6.20 3.68
C TRP A 120 -4.48 5.02 4.50
N LEU A 121 -3.59 4.25 5.10
CA LEU A 121 -3.94 3.22 6.07
C LEU A 121 -4.17 3.85 7.45
N SER A 122 -5.24 3.48 8.12
CA SER A 122 -5.51 3.90 9.51
C SER A 122 -4.96 2.90 10.54
N GLY A 123 -5.00 3.27 11.83
CA GLY A 123 -4.56 2.40 12.91
C GLY A 123 -3.06 2.48 13.23
N ARG A 124 -2.49 1.38 13.72
CA ARG A 124 -1.13 1.34 14.27
C ARG A 124 -0.06 1.60 13.23
N GLU A 125 -0.22 1.03 12.04
CA GLU A 125 0.70 1.16 10.90
C GLU A 125 0.28 2.31 9.97
N SER A 126 -0.35 3.34 10.54
CA SER A 126 -0.96 4.40 9.74
C SER A 126 0.06 5.18 8.92
N GLY A 127 -0.35 5.57 7.72
CA GLY A 127 0.51 6.26 6.77
C GLY A 127 0.00 6.18 5.34
N ILE A 128 0.81 6.65 4.40
CA ILE A 128 0.50 6.64 2.97
C ILE A 128 1.10 5.38 2.32
N TYR A 129 0.24 4.60 1.66
CA TYR A 129 0.59 3.32 1.05
C TYR A 129 0.50 3.32 -0.47
N ALA A 130 -0.21 4.29 -1.07
CA ALA A 130 -0.21 4.45 -2.52
C ALA A 130 -0.60 5.87 -2.92
N VAL A 131 -0.20 6.24 -4.14
CA VAL A 131 -0.67 7.42 -4.87
C VAL A 131 -1.40 6.93 -6.12
N THR A 132 -2.54 7.54 -6.40
CA THR A 132 -3.44 7.16 -7.48
C THR A 132 -3.88 8.36 -8.31
N GLU A 133 -4.41 8.09 -9.49
CA GLU A 133 -5.17 9.05 -10.30
C GLU A 133 -6.63 8.66 -10.31
N ILE A 134 -7.52 9.60 -10.06
CA ILE A 134 -8.97 9.37 -10.14
C ILE A 134 -9.40 9.34 -11.60
N MET A 135 -9.86 8.19 -12.08
CA MET A 135 -10.14 7.94 -13.50
C MET A 135 -11.59 8.26 -13.90
N THR A 136 -12.50 8.37 -12.93
CA THR A 136 -13.92 8.65 -13.15
C THR A 136 -14.45 9.62 -12.11
N ASP A 137 -15.50 10.37 -12.46
CA ASP A 137 -16.29 11.08 -11.46
C ASP A 137 -17.01 10.06 -10.54
N PRO A 138 -17.45 10.48 -9.34
CA PRO A 138 -18.24 9.63 -8.45
C PRO A 138 -19.52 9.18 -9.14
N GLN A 139 -19.69 7.87 -9.29
CA GLN A 139 -20.86 7.26 -9.90
C GLN A 139 -21.25 5.98 -9.16
N ILE A 140 -22.52 5.58 -9.28
CA ILE A 140 -22.98 4.31 -8.73
C ILE A 140 -22.40 3.19 -9.60
N MET A 141 -21.61 2.32 -9.00
CA MET A 141 -21.01 1.19 -9.71
C MET A 141 -20.80 0.01 -8.76
N ALA A 142 -20.84 -1.19 -9.34
CA ALA A 142 -20.45 -2.41 -8.66
C ALA A 142 -18.96 -2.41 -8.31
N GLU A 143 -18.60 -2.99 -7.17
CA GLU A 143 -17.20 -3.32 -6.91
C GLU A 143 -16.80 -4.57 -7.70
N PRO A 144 -15.63 -4.60 -8.36
CA PRO A 144 -15.16 -5.79 -9.05
C PRO A 144 -14.98 -6.98 -8.11
N GLU A 145 -15.31 -8.18 -8.57
CA GLU A 145 -15.18 -9.40 -7.78
C GLU A 145 -13.73 -9.68 -7.32
N SER A 146 -12.75 -9.22 -8.12
CA SER A 146 -11.33 -9.26 -7.75
C SER A 146 -11.01 -8.47 -6.49
N GLU A 147 -11.77 -7.41 -6.18
CA GLU A 147 -11.60 -6.54 -5.02
C GLU A 147 -12.47 -6.99 -3.83
N LYS A 148 -13.66 -7.55 -4.09
CA LYS A 148 -14.61 -7.95 -3.04
C LYS A 148 -14.04 -8.92 -2.01
N LYS A 149 -13.05 -9.73 -2.40
CA LYS A 149 -12.40 -10.70 -1.51
C LYS A 149 -11.59 -10.07 -0.37
N TYR A 150 -11.28 -8.77 -0.45
CA TYR A 150 -10.52 -8.04 0.58
C TYR A 150 -11.36 -7.41 1.68
N TRP A 151 -12.69 -7.44 1.57
CA TRP A 151 -13.56 -7.10 2.70
C TRP A 151 -13.49 -8.19 3.77
N THR A 152 -13.24 -7.77 5.01
CA THR A 152 -13.21 -8.67 6.17
C THR A 152 -14.63 -9.06 6.61
N ASP A 153 -15.61 -8.18 6.39
CA ASP A 153 -17.03 -8.41 6.67
C ASP A 153 -17.84 -8.54 5.37
N PRO A 154 -18.55 -9.66 5.14
CA PRO A 154 -19.42 -9.83 3.98
C PRO A 154 -20.51 -8.76 3.84
N SER A 155 -21.00 -8.18 4.93
CA SER A 155 -22.03 -7.13 4.90
C SER A 155 -21.56 -5.82 4.26
N ASP A 156 -20.24 -5.62 4.19
CA ASP A 156 -19.65 -4.46 3.51
C ASP A 156 -19.59 -4.62 1.99
N LYS A 157 -19.68 -5.85 1.50
CA LYS A 157 -19.79 -6.23 0.09
C LYS A 157 -21.18 -5.86 -0.42
N ALA A 158 -21.38 -4.57 -0.65
CA ALA A 158 -22.53 -4.08 -1.38
C ALA A 158 -22.20 -4.01 -2.86
N ASP A 159 -23.11 -4.49 -3.69
CA ASP A 159 -22.99 -4.40 -5.14
C ASP A 159 -22.93 -2.91 -5.54
N ASP A 160 -24.01 -2.16 -5.46
CA ASP A 160 -24.02 -0.78 -5.95
C ASP A 160 -23.84 0.28 -4.84
N LYS A 161 -22.69 0.97 -4.88
CA LYS A 161 -22.39 2.16 -4.03
C LYS A 161 -21.74 3.24 -4.90
N LEU A 162 -21.76 4.47 -4.39
CA LEU A 162 -21.08 5.59 -5.03
C LEU A 162 -19.56 5.43 -4.87
N ARG A 163 -18.88 5.20 -5.99
CA ARG A 163 -17.44 4.95 -6.04
C ARG A 163 -16.77 5.79 -7.11
N VAL A 164 -15.46 5.90 -7.00
CA VAL A 164 -14.57 6.31 -8.08
C VAL A 164 -13.66 5.15 -8.45
N LYS A 165 -13.33 5.04 -9.74
CA LYS A 165 -12.24 4.19 -10.20
C LYS A 165 -10.93 4.97 -10.08
N MET A 166 -9.91 4.36 -9.51
CA MET A 166 -8.59 4.96 -9.35
C MET A 166 -7.53 4.07 -10.00
N ARG A 167 -6.60 4.68 -10.74
CA ARG A 167 -5.40 4.00 -11.25
C ARG A 167 -4.25 4.19 -10.27
N ILE A 168 -3.58 3.11 -9.88
CA ILE A 168 -2.42 3.19 -8.98
C ILE A 168 -1.23 3.75 -9.78
N VAL A 169 -0.72 4.90 -9.36
CA VAL A 169 0.42 5.60 -10.00
C VAL A 169 1.71 5.25 -9.29
N ARG A 170 1.67 5.13 -7.95
CA ARG A 170 2.79 4.67 -7.12
C ARG A 170 2.26 3.76 -6.03
N ASN A 171 2.84 2.58 -5.94
CA ASN A 171 2.59 1.63 -4.86
C ASN A 171 3.75 1.72 -3.86
N LEU A 172 3.44 2.00 -2.60
CA LEU A 172 4.41 2.25 -1.54
C LEU A 172 4.36 1.19 -0.44
N ILE A 173 3.77 -0.01 -0.68
CA ILE A 173 3.70 -1.07 0.34
C ILE A 173 5.08 -1.41 0.92
N GLY A 174 6.11 -1.47 0.07
CA GLY A 174 7.47 -1.81 0.51
C GLY A 174 8.20 -0.68 1.26
N ASN A 175 7.74 0.57 1.12
CA ASN A 175 8.29 1.72 1.82
C ASN A 175 7.20 2.80 2.04
N PRO A 176 6.26 2.57 2.97
CA PRO A 176 5.16 3.49 3.19
C PRO A 176 5.64 4.76 3.90
N ILE A 177 5.00 5.90 3.61
CA ILE A 177 5.26 7.13 4.36
C ILE A 177 4.44 7.07 5.65
N ILE A 178 5.06 6.59 6.72
CA ILE A 178 4.40 6.39 8.00
C ILE A 178 3.97 7.72 8.64
N LYS A 179 2.84 7.69 9.35
CA LYS A 179 2.21 8.85 10.01
C LYS A 179 3.17 9.59 10.92
N GLU A 180 4.05 8.88 11.61
CA GLU A 180 5.01 9.49 12.53
C GLU A 180 6.02 10.36 11.76
N SER A 181 6.57 9.88 10.64
CA SER A 181 7.42 10.67 9.75
C SER A 181 6.69 11.92 9.22
N ILE A 182 5.40 11.79 8.87
CA ILE A 182 4.57 12.91 8.41
C ILE A 182 4.42 13.97 9.52
N ARG A 183 4.19 13.55 10.78
CA ARG A 183 4.04 14.47 11.92
C ARG A 183 5.30 15.27 12.21
N HIS A 184 6.47 14.67 12.02
CA HIS A 184 7.76 15.32 12.24
C HIS A 184 8.27 16.10 11.02
N THR A 185 7.50 16.12 9.91
CA THR A 185 7.86 16.85 8.70
C THR A 185 7.25 18.25 8.71
N ASN A 186 8.09 19.27 8.61
CA ASN A 186 7.66 20.66 8.49
C ASN A 186 6.75 20.83 7.26
N GLY A 187 5.60 21.51 7.45
CA GLY A 187 4.60 21.70 6.40
C GLY A 187 3.49 20.65 6.37
N LEU A 188 3.61 19.53 7.09
CA LEU A 188 2.57 18.48 7.14
C LEU A 188 1.84 18.36 8.49
N GLY A 189 2.24 19.13 9.51
CA GLY A 189 1.59 19.10 10.83
C GLY A 189 0.10 19.44 10.82
N ASN A 190 -0.38 20.11 9.77
CA ASN A 190 -1.76 20.53 9.57
C ASN A 190 -2.53 19.66 8.57
N LEU A 191 -2.01 18.49 8.19
CA LEU A 191 -2.71 17.61 7.28
C LEU A 191 -4.06 17.20 7.88
N SER A 192 -5.15 17.39 7.14
CA SER A 192 -6.52 17.25 7.65
C SER A 192 -6.80 15.88 8.31
N ILE A 193 -6.22 14.81 7.76
CA ILE A 193 -6.37 13.45 8.32
C ILE A 193 -5.72 13.27 9.70
N LEU A 194 -4.72 14.08 10.04
CA LEU A 194 -4.08 14.03 11.36
C LEU A 194 -4.94 14.69 12.45
N ARG A 195 -5.77 15.67 12.08
CA ARG A 195 -6.68 16.39 13.00
C ARG A 195 -8.02 15.68 13.17
N CYS A 196 -8.56 15.12 12.08
CA CYS A 196 -9.93 14.63 12.04
C CYS A 196 -10.00 13.18 11.54
N SER A 197 -9.60 12.19 12.35
CA SER A 197 -9.50 10.80 11.88
C SER A 197 -10.84 10.09 11.57
N GLN A 198 -11.99 10.69 11.89
CA GLN A 198 -13.31 10.10 11.69
C GLN A 198 -13.84 10.24 10.25
N GLY A 199 -13.23 11.07 9.41
CA GLY A 199 -13.58 11.22 8.00
C GLY A 199 -13.08 10.05 7.14
N THR A 200 -13.59 9.91 5.91
CA THR A 200 -13.15 8.87 4.95
C THR A 200 -12.44 9.44 3.74
N ASN A 201 -12.68 10.72 3.43
CA ASN A 201 -12.06 11.46 2.34
C ASN A 201 -11.60 12.82 2.90
N PHE A 202 -10.36 13.24 2.59
CA PHE A 202 -9.79 14.50 3.08
C PHE A 202 -9.10 15.26 1.96
N SER A 203 -9.31 16.56 1.85
CA SER A 203 -8.53 17.39 0.94
C SER A 203 -7.10 17.58 1.45
N VAL A 204 -6.17 17.70 0.52
CA VAL A 204 -4.75 18.00 0.74
C VAL A 204 -4.42 19.26 -0.05
N THR A 205 -3.76 20.20 0.59
CA THR A 205 -3.33 21.45 -0.06
C THR A 205 -2.15 21.20 -0.99
N GLN A 206 -1.94 22.10 -1.95
CA GLN A 206 -0.83 21.95 -2.89
C GLN A 206 0.54 21.99 -2.20
N ASP A 207 0.69 22.79 -1.14
CA ASP A 207 1.94 22.86 -0.37
C ASP A 207 2.22 21.55 0.38
N GLU A 208 1.20 20.98 1.05
CA GLU A 208 1.31 19.67 1.68
C GLU A 208 1.65 18.59 0.64
N TRP A 209 1.00 18.64 -0.52
CA TRP A 209 1.26 17.71 -1.61
C TRP A 209 2.69 17.82 -2.16
N ASN A 210 3.24 19.02 -2.27
CA ASN A 210 4.63 19.24 -2.68
C ASN A 210 5.63 18.62 -1.70
N VAL A 211 5.36 18.71 -0.40
CA VAL A 211 6.19 18.07 0.63
C VAL A 211 6.07 16.54 0.52
N ILE A 212 4.85 15.99 0.40
CA ILE A 212 4.64 14.54 0.24
C ILE A 212 5.35 14.01 -1.01
N LYS A 213 5.30 14.72 -2.14
CA LYS A 213 6.05 14.36 -3.36
C LYS A 213 7.55 14.24 -3.13
N THR A 214 8.11 15.09 -2.27
CA THR A 214 9.54 15.05 -1.92
C THR A 214 9.84 13.80 -1.10
N MET A 215 9.02 13.51 -0.08
CA MET A 215 9.15 12.29 0.73
C MET A 215 9.04 11.01 -0.11
N ILE A 216 8.19 10.99 -1.14
CA ILE A 216 8.07 9.85 -2.08
C ILE A 216 9.36 9.64 -2.88
N LYS A 217 10.04 10.72 -3.27
CA LYS A 217 11.29 10.65 -4.05
C LYS A 217 12.48 10.21 -3.21
N ASP A 218 12.55 10.67 -1.96
CA ASP A 218 13.67 10.39 -1.06
C ASP A 218 13.61 8.97 -0.46
N GLY A 219 12.45 8.32 -0.50
CA GLY A 219 12.26 6.92 -0.09
C GLY A 219 12.35 5.89 -1.24
N GLY A 220 12.84 6.28 -2.41
CA GLY A 220 12.96 5.41 -3.60
C GLY A 220 14.32 4.75 -3.75
#